data_AF-A0A1J0U0G4-F1
#
_entry.id   AF-A0A1J0U0G4-F1
#
_cell.length_a   1.000
_cell.length_b   1.000
_cell.length_c   1.000
_cell.angle_alpha   90.00
_cell.angle_beta   90.00
_cell.angle_gamma   90.00
#
_symmetry.space_group_name_H-M   'P 1'
#
loop_
_entity.id
_entity.type
_entity.pdbx_description
1 polymer ?
#
loop_
_entity_poly.entity_id
_entity_poly.type
_entity_poly.pdbx_seq_one_letter_code
_entity_poly.pdbx_strand_id
1 'polypeptide(L)'
;MTNRVLRSGKSNSWWSLISFSIFKIRRSMAVWVLFILSVVLFGAIAITLFSSSKNVYEFFKNFQYGVFIFNNILLLLFILLVIIKIFGREFEDGTYLLLISKPYSRFVLFLLKLIALWILIILFLGTIILFAFGIGYLGNIFNKDPEYLRVYQNLLLKLFLYSMTLSFFASSGILFAVTFLNSQVVLLIVVIFCSLFLVGGMPYSLIMSLAKTVELSFANDSITQNYPVPIIKSTINFKKNLKKDLIKYPHLTNAIWNFYDQWSYNDLNTVFKNDDYKDITSDPTLRVRRLEFYKSLGLTVPKEEEFEIKTLKGWDSSTRYLYDGKLQDLKTIILNVGSATGKDVSMKVNFATDYFFKSEQELDQNDPIQKELADYMKVVLKAAHSWQPYISMNLYSGASSLFYFNRETSYYSLSAPGDSKLVSVDRKLSEGNAFNPTDVFTQEYQNEYKGQLSDYNNGSDFREWILDYFDIPTLFVLREIEIDLLKKIMDYKLLEEQPIKITSEWIKYDDLMNTYGLISKFNIIEHWNQIWTASLNFTPYWFEPLQRSNIDFDVQNNYLMSYQDFRLSLGADKKIDVNPAPFLNISLIQYIYLALSGVFLICSYLILRRKNIT
;
A
#
# COMPACT_ATOMS: atom_id res chain seq x y z
N MET A 1 -3.23 -72.55 -38.43
CA MET A 1 -2.24 -72.09 -37.43
C MET A 1 -1.32 -71.07 -38.12
N THR A 2 -1.73 -69.79 -38.15
CA THR A 2 -1.29 -68.70 -37.22
C THR A 2 0.17 -68.31 -37.48
N ASN A 3 0.48 -67.30 -38.29
CA ASN A 3 0.13 -65.87 -38.18
C ASN A 3 0.64 -65.25 -36.86
N ARG A 4 1.88 -64.76 -36.88
CA ARG A 4 2.61 -63.89 -35.92
C ARG A 4 4.04 -63.89 -36.46
N VAL A 5 4.56 -62.85 -37.11
CA VAL A 5 5.04 -61.61 -36.49
C VAL A 5 4.97 -60.46 -37.52
N LEU A 6 3.79 -59.87 -37.69
CA LEU A 6 3.66 -58.45 -38.01
C LEU A 6 3.21 -57.76 -36.71
N ARG A 7 4.14 -57.64 -35.76
CA ARG A 7 3.90 -56.90 -34.52
C ARG A 7 3.99 -55.41 -34.82
N SER A 8 2.85 -54.84 -35.20
CA SER A 8 2.34 -53.54 -34.74
C SER A 8 3.39 -52.42 -34.53
N GLY A 9 3.96 -51.91 -35.61
CA GLY A 9 4.59 -50.58 -35.65
C GLY A 9 3.57 -49.45 -35.84
N LYS A 10 2.45 -49.46 -35.11
CA LYS A 10 1.42 -48.40 -35.12
C LYS A 10 1.39 -47.62 -33.80
N SER A 11 2.52 -47.61 -33.09
CA SER A 11 2.70 -46.81 -31.88
C SER A 11 3.38 -45.48 -32.25
N ASN A 12 2.55 -44.46 -32.41
CA ASN A 12 2.83 -43.01 -32.34
C ASN A 12 3.59 -42.32 -33.50
N SER A 13 3.03 -42.39 -34.71
CA SER A 13 3.50 -41.60 -35.87
C SER A 13 3.35 -40.07 -35.68
N TRP A 14 2.46 -39.62 -34.80
CA TRP A 14 2.31 -38.20 -34.43
C TRP A 14 3.39 -37.73 -33.46
N TRP A 15 3.77 -38.58 -32.51
CA TRP A 15 4.84 -38.28 -31.55
C TRP A 15 6.20 -38.19 -32.25
N SER A 16 6.44 -38.99 -33.29
CA SER A 16 7.69 -38.92 -34.04
C SER A 16 7.85 -37.58 -34.77
N LEU A 17 6.76 -36.98 -35.26
CA LEU A 17 6.78 -35.62 -35.84
C LEU A 17 7.07 -34.54 -34.79
N ILE A 18 6.42 -34.62 -33.63
CA ILE A 18 6.67 -33.71 -32.49
C ILE A 18 8.14 -33.83 -32.04
N SER A 19 8.61 -35.06 -31.83
CA SER A 19 9.99 -35.36 -31.42
C SER A 19 11.01 -34.89 -32.46
N PHE A 20 10.70 -34.98 -33.75
CA PHE A 20 11.57 -34.50 -34.82
C PHE A 20 11.69 -32.97 -34.81
N SER A 21 10.58 -32.25 -34.65
CA SER A 21 10.59 -30.79 -34.49
C SER A 21 11.38 -30.34 -33.26
N ILE A 22 11.24 -31.03 -32.13
CA ILE A 22 12.01 -30.78 -30.91
C ILE A 22 13.50 -31.08 -31.13
N PHE A 23 13.84 -32.17 -31.82
CA PHE A 23 15.23 -32.55 -32.10
C PHE A 23 15.99 -31.49 -32.91
N LYS A 24 15.34 -30.88 -33.92
CA LYS A 24 15.93 -29.77 -34.69
C LYS A 24 16.37 -28.60 -33.80
N ILE A 25 15.63 -28.35 -32.74
CA ILE A 25 15.89 -27.25 -31.80
C ILE A 25 16.96 -27.64 -30.81
N ARG A 26 16.95 -28.88 -30.31
CA ARG A 26 18.02 -29.41 -29.44
C ARG A 26 19.40 -29.34 -30.08
N ARG A 27 19.52 -29.41 -31.42
CA ARG A 27 20.81 -29.27 -32.12
C ARG A 27 21.25 -27.81 -32.30
N SER A 28 20.43 -26.83 -31.94
CA SER A 28 20.71 -25.42 -32.15
C SER A 28 21.57 -24.81 -31.04
N MET A 29 22.82 -24.47 -31.36
CA MET A 29 23.71 -23.75 -30.44
C MET A 29 23.09 -22.44 -29.94
N ALA A 30 22.51 -21.63 -30.85
CA ALA A 30 21.91 -20.34 -30.49
C ALA A 30 20.75 -20.44 -29.48
N VAL A 31 19.97 -21.53 -29.54
CA VAL A 31 18.84 -21.73 -28.61
C VAL A 31 19.37 -22.14 -27.23
N TRP A 32 20.41 -22.98 -27.18
CA TRP A 32 21.06 -23.35 -25.92
C TRP A 32 21.79 -22.19 -25.27
N VAL A 33 22.48 -21.35 -26.05
CA VAL A 33 23.12 -20.14 -25.52
C VAL A 33 22.07 -19.21 -24.90
N LEU A 34 20.95 -18.98 -25.59
CA LEU A 34 19.86 -18.17 -25.06
C LEU A 34 19.23 -18.81 -23.81
N PHE A 35 19.06 -20.13 -23.81
CA PHE A 35 18.53 -20.87 -22.67
C PHE A 35 19.41 -20.70 -21.42
N ILE A 36 20.71 -20.95 -21.55
CA ILE A 36 21.68 -20.83 -20.46
C ILE A 36 21.75 -19.38 -19.98
N LEU A 37 21.82 -18.42 -20.91
CA LEU A 37 21.83 -16.99 -20.58
C LEU A 37 20.58 -16.60 -19.78
N SER A 38 19.42 -17.12 -20.15
CA SER A 38 18.16 -16.82 -19.46
C SER A 38 18.14 -17.38 -18.03
N VAL A 39 18.61 -18.62 -17.85
CA VAL A 39 18.74 -19.25 -16.52
C VAL A 39 19.72 -18.48 -15.64
N VAL A 40 20.91 -18.15 -16.17
CA VAL A 40 21.94 -17.43 -15.43
C VAL A 40 21.49 -16.02 -15.06
N LEU A 41 20.90 -15.27 -15.99
CA LEU A 41 20.45 -13.91 -15.76
C LEU A 41 19.32 -13.85 -14.74
N PHE A 42 18.31 -14.73 -14.87
CA PHE A 42 17.20 -14.75 -13.92
C PHE A 42 17.64 -15.24 -12.54
N GLY A 43 18.59 -16.18 -12.48
CA GLY A 43 19.21 -16.60 -11.22
C GLY A 43 20.02 -15.48 -10.55
N ALA A 44 20.82 -14.74 -11.32
CA ALA A 44 21.55 -13.58 -10.81
C ALA A 44 20.60 -12.51 -10.25
N ILE A 45 19.51 -12.20 -10.97
CA ILE A 45 18.48 -11.28 -10.50
C ILE A 45 17.87 -11.77 -9.19
N ALA A 46 17.49 -13.04 -9.10
CA ALA A 46 16.95 -13.62 -7.87
C ALA A 46 17.91 -13.47 -6.69
N ILE A 47 19.20 -13.78 -6.87
CA ILE A 47 20.23 -13.59 -5.83
C ILE A 47 20.31 -12.11 -5.43
N THR A 48 20.43 -11.20 -6.39
CA THR A 48 20.52 -9.76 -6.13
C THR A 48 19.30 -9.24 -5.38
N LEU A 49 18.09 -9.72 -5.70
CA LEU A 49 16.86 -9.32 -5.01
C LEU A 49 16.92 -9.63 -3.51
N PHE A 50 17.33 -10.85 -3.15
CA PHE A 50 17.44 -11.25 -1.75
C PHE A 50 18.62 -10.57 -1.04
N SER A 51 19.72 -10.24 -1.74
CA SER A 51 20.87 -9.58 -1.12
C SER A 51 20.76 -8.06 -0.98
N SER A 52 19.99 -7.38 -1.83
CA SER A 52 19.98 -5.90 -1.91
C SER A 52 18.73 -5.21 -1.36
N SER A 53 17.60 -5.91 -1.29
CA SER A 53 16.33 -5.26 -0.94
C SER A 53 16.23 -5.00 0.56
N LYS A 54 16.04 -3.73 0.96
CA LYS A 54 15.92 -3.34 2.37
C LYS A 54 14.51 -3.54 2.91
N ASN A 55 13.52 -3.48 2.04
CA ASN A 55 12.11 -3.65 2.37
C ASN A 55 11.37 -4.39 1.24
N VAL A 56 10.14 -4.81 1.53
CA VAL A 56 9.30 -5.57 0.59
C VAL A 56 8.92 -4.72 -0.65
N TYR A 57 8.82 -3.39 -0.53
CA TYR A 57 8.49 -2.51 -1.66
C TYR A 57 9.64 -2.42 -2.68
N GLU A 58 10.88 -2.28 -2.21
CA GLU A 58 12.09 -2.28 -3.02
C GLU A 58 12.29 -3.64 -3.69
N PHE A 59 12.03 -4.73 -2.94
CA PHE A 59 12.03 -6.09 -3.49
C PHE A 59 11.06 -6.22 -4.68
N PHE A 60 9.85 -5.68 -4.53
CA PHE A 60 8.83 -5.70 -5.56
C PHE A 60 9.22 -4.87 -6.80
N LYS A 61 9.74 -3.66 -6.59
CA LYS A 61 10.21 -2.77 -7.66
C LYS A 61 11.35 -3.39 -8.46
N ASN A 62 12.31 -4.00 -7.77
CA ASN A 62 13.48 -4.63 -8.38
C ASN A 62 13.10 -5.90 -9.15
N PHE A 63 12.15 -6.70 -8.64
CA PHE A 63 11.67 -7.89 -9.36
C PHE A 63 11.08 -7.52 -10.73
N GLN A 64 10.35 -6.41 -10.80
CA GLN A 64 9.76 -5.93 -12.06
C GLN A 64 10.82 -5.60 -13.14
N TYR A 65 11.99 -5.06 -12.79
CA TYR A 65 13.07 -4.88 -13.76
C TYR A 65 13.50 -6.21 -14.40
N GLY A 66 13.54 -7.28 -13.60
CA GLY A 66 13.86 -8.62 -14.10
C GLY A 66 12.76 -9.20 -15.00
N VAL A 67 11.50 -9.02 -14.62
CA VAL A 67 10.34 -9.43 -15.44
C VAL A 67 10.37 -8.76 -16.82
N PHE A 68 10.71 -7.47 -16.83
CA PHE A 68 10.80 -6.68 -18.06
C PHE A 68 11.86 -7.23 -19.02
N ILE A 69 13.09 -7.42 -18.54
CA ILE A 69 14.20 -7.95 -19.34
C ILE A 69 13.87 -9.37 -19.81
N PHE A 70 13.35 -10.21 -18.91
CA PHE A 70 13.05 -11.60 -19.22
C PHE A 70 11.98 -11.75 -20.29
N ASN A 71 10.80 -11.13 -20.11
CA ASN A 71 9.70 -11.32 -21.06
C ASN A 71 9.93 -10.59 -22.39
N ASN A 72 10.43 -9.36 -22.34
CA ASN A 72 10.47 -8.51 -23.52
C ASN A 72 11.73 -8.74 -24.38
N ILE A 73 12.74 -9.44 -23.87
CA ILE A 73 13.96 -9.74 -24.63
C ILE A 73 14.13 -11.26 -24.75
N LEU A 74 14.34 -11.95 -23.62
CA LEU A 74 14.75 -13.35 -23.63
C LEU A 74 13.65 -14.28 -24.15
N LEU A 75 12.42 -14.11 -23.64
CA LEU A 75 11.27 -14.93 -24.05
C LEU A 75 10.87 -14.67 -25.51
N LEU A 76 10.79 -13.40 -25.93
CA LEU A 76 10.47 -13.06 -27.32
C LEU A 76 11.50 -13.61 -28.31
N LEU A 77 12.79 -13.47 -28.02
CA LEU A 77 13.85 -14.03 -28.86
C LEU A 77 13.80 -15.57 -28.89
N PHE A 78 13.47 -16.21 -27.77
CA PHE A 78 13.33 -17.66 -27.71
C PHE A 78 12.19 -18.14 -28.63
N ILE A 79 11.01 -17.54 -28.50
CA ILE A 79 9.84 -17.85 -29.33
C ILE A 79 10.15 -17.65 -30.81
N LEU A 80 10.79 -16.53 -31.15
CA LEU A 80 11.20 -16.21 -32.52
C LEU A 80 12.13 -17.27 -33.12
N LEU A 81 13.21 -17.62 -32.42
CA LEU A 81 14.20 -18.60 -32.90
C LEU A 81 13.59 -19.98 -33.08
N VAL A 82 12.68 -20.38 -32.19
CA VAL A 82 11.95 -21.64 -32.28
C VAL A 82 11.02 -21.63 -33.48
N ILE A 83 10.24 -20.57 -33.70
CA ILE A 83 9.31 -20.47 -34.84
C ILE A 83 10.08 -20.45 -36.16
N ILE A 84 11.14 -19.67 -36.29
CA ILE A 84 11.97 -19.64 -37.51
C ILE A 84 12.54 -21.04 -37.81
N LYS A 85 12.93 -21.82 -36.79
CA LYS A 85 13.48 -23.17 -37.01
C LYS A 85 12.44 -24.24 -37.33
N ILE A 86 11.24 -24.17 -36.75
CA ILE A 86 10.16 -25.15 -36.99
C ILE A 86 9.42 -24.84 -38.30
N PHE A 87 9.20 -23.57 -38.58
CA PHE A 87 8.35 -23.10 -39.67
C PHE A 87 9.18 -22.36 -40.74
N GLY A 88 9.89 -21.29 -40.38
CA GLY A 88 10.58 -20.40 -41.33
C GLY A 88 11.53 -21.11 -42.29
N ARG A 89 12.49 -21.86 -41.76
CA ARG A 89 13.47 -22.61 -42.59
C ARG A 89 12.83 -23.67 -43.47
N GLU A 90 11.77 -24.32 -43.00
CA GLU A 90 11.09 -25.32 -43.82
C GLU A 90 10.29 -24.71 -44.97
N PHE A 91 9.88 -23.44 -44.83
CA PHE A 91 9.26 -22.67 -45.90
C PHE A 91 10.28 -22.13 -46.90
N GLU A 92 11.45 -21.72 -46.42
CA GLU A 92 12.54 -21.21 -47.26
C GLU A 92 13.25 -22.34 -48.03
N ASP A 93 13.52 -23.47 -47.37
CA ASP A 93 14.26 -24.61 -47.94
C ASP A 93 13.37 -25.57 -48.75
N GLY A 94 12.07 -25.31 -48.86
CA GLY A 94 11.11 -26.18 -49.57
C GLY A 94 10.87 -27.57 -48.95
N THR A 95 11.55 -27.89 -47.84
CA THR A 95 11.46 -29.19 -47.15
C THR A 95 10.06 -29.49 -46.59
N TYR A 96 9.18 -28.49 -46.48
CA TYR A 96 7.77 -28.69 -46.17
C TYR A 96 7.04 -29.54 -47.22
N LEU A 97 7.46 -29.50 -48.50
CA LEU A 97 6.91 -30.36 -49.57
C LEU A 97 7.16 -31.85 -49.32
N LEU A 98 8.34 -32.20 -48.82
CA LEU A 98 8.73 -33.58 -48.49
C LEU A 98 7.95 -34.14 -47.28
N LEU A 99 7.34 -33.28 -46.48
CA LEU A 99 6.46 -33.67 -45.38
C LEU A 99 5.01 -33.81 -45.85
N ILE A 100 4.58 -33.04 -46.86
CA ILE A 100 3.26 -33.15 -47.48
C ILE A 100 3.13 -34.43 -48.33
N SER A 101 4.23 -34.95 -48.89
CA SER A 101 4.22 -36.22 -49.65
C SER A 101 3.98 -37.46 -48.79
N LYS A 102 3.96 -37.32 -47.46
CA LYS A 102 3.60 -38.36 -46.48
C LYS A 102 2.08 -38.37 -46.24
N PRO A 103 1.48 -39.43 -45.65
CA PRO A 103 0.03 -39.55 -45.46
C PRO A 103 -0.53 -38.66 -44.32
N TYR A 104 -0.02 -37.44 -44.15
CA TYR A 104 -0.50 -36.48 -43.17
C TYR A 104 -1.21 -35.32 -43.86
N SER A 105 -2.38 -34.93 -43.33
CA SER A 105 -3.03 -33.71 -43.80
C SER A 105 -2.21 -32.47 -43.41
N ARG A 106 -2.25 -31.42 -44.23
CA ARG A 106 -1.57 -30.13 -43.95
C ARG A 106 -2.00 -29.53 -42.60
N PHE A 107 -3.25 -29.76 -42.21
CA PHE A 107 -3.79 -29.37 -40.91
C PHE A 107 -3.13 -30.13 -39.75
N VAL A 108 -3.02 -31.45 -39.85
CA VAL A 108 -2.38 -32.28 -38.80
C VAL A 108 -0.90 -31.91 -38.66
N LEU A 109 -0.18 -31.66 -39.76
CA LEU A 109 1.21 -31.22 -39.71
C LEU A 109 1.37 -29.85 -39.02
N PHE A 110 0.47 -28.90 -39.32
CA PHE A 110 0.47 -27.59 -38.67
C PHE A 110 0.19 -27.70 -37.17
N LEU A 111 -0.83 -28.46 -36.78
CA LEU A 111 -1.22 -28.65 -35.38
C LEU A 111 -0.12 -29.35 -34.56
N LEU A 112 0.49 -30.42 -35.08
CA LEU A 112 1.55 -31.14 -34.37
C LEU A 112 2.80 -30.27 -34.15
N LYS A 113 3.13 -29.40 -35.10
CA LYS A 113 4.22 -28.43 -34.94
C LYS A 113 3.88 -27.32 -33.94
N LEU A 114 2.62 -26.89 -33.90
CA LEU A 114 2.14 -25.95 -32.89
C LEU A 114 2.24 -26.58 -31.48
N ILE A 115 1.89 -27.85 -31.33
CA ILE A 115 2.08 -28.60 -30.08
C ILE A 115 3.56 -28.66 -29.69
N ALA A 116 4.45 -28.96 -30.65
CA ALA A 116 5.89 -28.97 -30.41
C ALA A 116 6.43 -27.61 -29.94
N LEU A 117 5.96 -26.51 -30.53
CA LEU A 117 6.27 -25.14 -30.11
C LEU A 117 5.84 -24.90 -28.65
N TRP A 118 4.60 -25.26 -28.30
CA TRP A 118 4.08 -25.08 -26.94
C TRP A 118 4.82 -25.91 -25.89
N ILE A 119 5.16 -27.17 -26.20
CA ILE A 119 5.98 -28.02 -25.31
C ILE A 119 7.30 -27.32 -25.00
N LEU A 120 7.97 -26.74 -26.01
CA LEU A 120 9.25 -26.06 -25.82
C LEU A 120 9.14 -24.77 -25.02
N ILE A 121 8.09 -23.98 -25.24
CA ILE A 121 7.81 -22.78 -24.44
C ILE A 121 7.58 -23.17 -22.98
N ILE A 122 6.76 -24.18 -22.71
CA ILE A 122 6.48 -24.67 -21.36
C ILE A 122 7.76 -25.20 -20.69
N LEU A 123 8.59 -25.96 -21.42
CA LEU A 123 9.87 -26.44 -20.88
C LEU A 123 10.83 -25.29 -20.58
N PHE A 124 10.90 -24.27 -21.45
CA PHE A 124 11.74 -23.09 -21.24
C PHE A 124 11.31 -22.31 -19.99
N LEU A 125 10.03 -21.94 -19.92
CA LEU A 125 9.46 -21.21 -18.77
C LEU A 125 9.55 -22.03 -17.49
N GLY A 126 9.14 -23.31 -17.54
CA GLY A 126 9.16 -24.21 -16.39
C GLY A 126 10.57 -24.39 -15.81
N THR A 127 11.59 -24.57 -16.66
CA THR A 127 12.97 -24.70 -16.18
C THR A 127 13.45 -23.45 -15.46
N ILE A 128 13.19 -22.27 -16.05
CA ILE A 128 13.64 -20.99 -15.48
C ILE A 128 12.96 -20.71 -14.14
N ILE A 129 11.65 -20.96 -14.05
CA ILE A 129 10.87 -20.71 -12.84
C ILE A 129 11.23 -21.72 -11.73
N LEU A 130 11.40 -23.00 -12.06
CA LEU A 130 11.85 -24.00 -11.07
C LEU A 130 13.25 -23.67 -10.53
N PHE A 131 14.15 -23.24 -11.41
CA PHE A 131 15.48 -22.78 -10.99
C PHE A 131 15.40 -21.54 -10.09
N ALA A 132 14.57 -20.57 -10.45
CA ALA A 132 14.34 -19.36 -9.66
C ALA A 132 13.72 -19.66 -8.29
N PHE A 133 12.84 -20.66 -8.22
CA PHE A 133 12.22 -21.13 -6.98
C PHE A 133 13.28 -21.75 -6.05
N GLY A 134 14.17 -22.58 -6.61
CA GLY A 134 15.31 -23.14 -5.86
C GLY A 134 16.22 -22.06 -5.26
N ILE A 135 16.53 -21.02 -6.04
CA ILE A 135 17.30 -19.87 -5.53
C ILE A 135 16.53 -19.09 -4.46
N GLY A 136 15.23 -18.90 -4.62
CA GLY A 136 14.40 -18.23 -3.61
C GLY A 136 14.39 -18.96 -2.27
N TYR A 137 14.36 -20.30 -2.30
CA TYR A 137 14.47 -21.12 -1.09
C TYR A 137 15.83 -20.93 -0.40
N LEU A 138 16.93 -20.92 -1.17
CA LEU A 138 18.25 -20.62 -0.64
C LEU A 138 18.32 -19.20 -0.06
N GLY A 139 17.74 -18.20 -0.73
CA GLY A 139 17.68 -16.82 -0.26
C GLY A 139 16.95 -16.64 1.08
N ASN A 140 15.86 -17.39 1.30
CA ASN A 140 15.12 -17.37 2.56
C ASN A 140 15.96 -17.87 3.75
N ILE A 141 16.83 -18.86 3.53
CA ILE A 141 17.74 -19.36 4.56
C ILE A 141 18.69 -18.25 5.06
N PHE A 142 19.09 -17.33 4.17
CA PHE A 142 19.98 -16.22 4.52
C PHE A 142 19.24 -15.04 5.16
N ASN A 143 18.05 -14.67 4.68
CA ASN A 143 17.33 -13.48 5.16
C ASN A 143 16.46 -13.71 6.40
N LYS A 144 16.15 -14.97 6.76
CA LYS A 144 15.36 -15.36 7.96
C LYS A 144 13.95 -14.74 8.08
N ASP A 145 13.46 -14.05 7.06
CA ASP A 145 12.13 -13.46 7.05
C ASP A 145 11.21 -14.19 6.05
N PRO A 146 10.20 -14.93 6.55
CA PRO A 146 9.31 -15.74 5.70
C PRO A 146 8.40 -14.89 4.80
N GLU A 147 8.23 -13.59 5.06
CA GLU A 147 7.37 -12.73 4.26
C GLU A 147 7.92 -12.55 2.84
N TYR A 148 9.24 -12.36 2.70
CA TYR A 148 9.89 -12.22 1.39
C TYR A 148 9.72 -13.46 0.51
N LEU A 149 9.83 -14.65 1.10
CA LEU A 149 9.63 -15.90 0.36
C LEU A 149 8.18 -16.02 -0.15
N ARG A 150 7.20 -15.73 0.71
CA ARG A 150 5.78 -15.76 0.33
C ARG A 150 5.47 -14.80 -0.82
N VAL A 151 5.98 -13.57 -0.73
CA VAL A 151 5.82 -12.55 -1.79
C VAL A 151 6.48 -13.01 -3.09
N TYR A 152 7.72 -13.50 -3.02
CA TYR A 152 8.48 -13.97 -4.18
C TYR A 152 7.79 -15.14 -4.90
N GLN A 153 7.26 -16.12 -4.17
CA GLN A 153 6.54 -17.26 -4.75
C GLN A 153 5.28 -16.83 -5.50
N ASN A 154 4.50 -15.90 -4.93
CA ASN A 154 3.32 -15.34 -5.60
C ASN A 154 3.71 -14.60 -6.88
N LEU A 155 4.78 -13.81 -6.84
CA LEU A 155 5.32 -13.10 -8.00
C LEU A 155 5.78 -14.04 -9.11
N LEU A 156 6.47 -15.14 -8.78
CA LEU A 156 6.89 -16.16 -9.75
C LEU A 156 5.70 -16.86 -10.42
N LEU A 157 4.65 -17.19 -9.65
CA LEU A 157 3.44 -17.80 -10.20
C LEU A 157 2.74 -16.85 -11.18
N LYS A 158 2.62 -15.57 -10.81
CA LYS A 158 2.05 -14.54 -11.70
C LYS A 158 2.89 -14.34 -12.94
N LEU A 159 4.22 -14.34 -12.78
CA LEU A 159 5.16 -14.27 -13.91
C LEU A 159 4.92 -15.43 -14.87
N PHE A 160 4.76 -16.66 -14.38
CA PHE A 160 4.46 -17.82 -15.23
C PHE A 160 3.20 -17.60 -16.08
N LEU A 161 2.08 -17.21 -15.44
CA LEU A 161 0.81 -17.00 -16.12
C LEU A 161 0.87 -15.85 -17.14
N TYR A 162 1.54 -14.77 -16.77
CA TYR A 162 1.79 -13.65 -17.68
C TYR A 162 2.66 -14.06 -18.88
N SER A 163 3.78 -14.73 -18.64
CA SER A 163 4.67 -15.24 -19.69
C SER A 163 3.97 -16.22 -20.62
N MET A 164 3.07 -17.07 -20.12
CA MET A 164 2.26 -17.96 -20.95
C MET A 164 1.31 -17.19 -21.87
N THR A 165 0.63 -16.16 -21.33
CA THR A 165 -0.29 -15.30 -22.10
C THR A 165 0.46 -14.52 -23.17
N LEU A 166 1.58 -13.90 -22.80
CA LEU A 166 2.45 -13.18 -23.72
C LEU A 166 3.05 -14.11 -24.80
N SER A 167 3.41 -15.34 -24.42
CA SER A 167 3.88 -16.35 -25.37
C SER A 167 2.81 -16.71 -26.40
N PHE A 168 1.54 -16.75 -26.01
CA PHE A 168 0.43 -17.00 -26.94
C PHE A 168 0.30 -15.87 -27.97
N PHE A 169 0.35 -14.61 -27.51
CA PHE A 169 0.29 -13.44 -28.38
C PHE A 169 1.48 -13.37 -29.33
N ALA A 170 2.69 -13.49 -28.78
CA ALA A 170 3.93 -13.41 -29.54
C ALA A 170 4.06 -14.56 -30.55
N SER A 171 3.76 -15.79 -30.14
CA SER A 171 3.87 -16.94 -31.04
C SER A 171 2.91 -16.85 -32.21
N SER A 172 1.67 -16.42 -31.97
CA SER A 172 0.67 -16.25 -33.02
C SER A 172 1.06 -15.15 -34.02
N GLY A 173 1.53 -14.00 -33.53
CA GLY A 173 1.97 -12.89 -34.38
C GLY A 173 3.25 -13.20 -35.17
N ILE A 174 4.27 -13.81 -34.54
CA ILE A 174 5.51 -14.17 -35.21
C ILE A 174 5.27 -15.28 -36.24
N LEU A 175 4.46 -16.28 -35.92
CA LEU A 175 4.10 -17.34 -36.87
C LEU A 175 3.42 -16.76 -38.10
N PHE A 176 2.46 -15.85 -37.91
CA PHE A 176 1.83 -15.12 -38.99
C PHE A 176 2.88 -14.37 -39.83
N ALA A 177 3.75 -13.56 -39.22
CA ALA A 177 4.79 -12.83 -39.94
C ALA A 177 5.72 -13.74 -40.76
N VAL A 178 6.17 -14.87 -40.19
CA VAL A 178 7.04 -15.87 -40.87
C VAL A 178 6.34 -16.54 -42.06
N THR A 179 5.01 -16.60 -42.09
CA THR A 179 4.30 -17.15 -43.27
C THR A 179 4.33 -16.22 -44.48
N PHE A 180 4.44 -14.89 -44.27
CA PHE A 180 4.44 -13.87 -45.33
C PHE A 180 5.83 -13.36 -45.69
N LEU A 181 6.68 -13.15 -44.69
CA LEU A 181 7.95 -12.47 -44.83
C LEU A 181 9.11 -13.46 -44.69
N ASN A 182 10.26 -13.11 -45.24
CA ASN A 182 11.50 -13.87 -45.04
C ASN A 182 11.88 -13.85 -43.54
N SER A 183 12.41 -14.97 -43.03
CA SER A 183 12.84 -15.12 -41.64
C SER A 183 13.82 -14.05 -41.18
N GLN A 184 14.67 -13.52 -42.07
CA GLN A 184 15.58 -12.41 -41.77
C GLN A 184 14.84 -11.09 -41.48
N VAL A 185 13.78 -10.81 -42.25
CA VAL A 185 12.95 -9.61 -42.06
C VAL A 185 12.17 -9.72 -40.75
N VAL A 186 11.59 -10.89 -40.47
CA VAL A 186 10.89 -11.12 -39.20
C VAL A 186 11.84 -11.01 -38.01
N LEU A 187 13.06 -11.53 -38.14
CA LEU A 187 14.10 -11.37 -37.13
C LEU A 187 14.39 -9.89 -36.83
N LEU A 188 14.59 -9.08 -37.87
CA LEU A 188 14.85 -7.65 -37.72
C LEU A 188 13.69 -6.92 -37.03
N ILE A 189 12.44 -7.19 -37.44
CA ILE A 189 11.24 -6.59 -36.84
C ILE A 189 11.17 -6.90 -35.35
N VAL A 190 11.36 -8.17 -34.94
CA VAL A 190 11.29 -8.55 -33.54
C VAL A 190 12.43 -7.96 -32.73
N VAL A 191 13.65 -7.87 -33.27
CA VAL A 191 14.78 -7.22 -32.59
C VAL A 191 14.50 -5.73 -32.36
N ILE A 192 13.98 -5.01 -33.35
CA ILE A 192 13.55 -3.61 -33.19
C ILE A 192 12.49 -3.51 -32.11
N PHE A 193 11.52 -4.42 -32.10
CA PHE A 193 10.46 -4.45 -31.09
C PHE A 193 11.02 -4.66 -29.68
N CYS A 194 11.97 -5.60 -29.49
CA CYS A 194 12.69 -5.81 -28.23
C CYS A 194 13.44 -4.54 -27.77
N SER A 195 14.04 -3.77 -28.69
CA SER A 195 14.70 -2.50 -28.36
C SER A 195 13.70 -1.43 -27.93
N LEU A 196 12.55 -1.31 -28.63
CA LEU A 196 11.51 -0.37 -28.27
C LEU A 196 10.85 -0.70 -26.93
N PHE A 197 10.82 -1.97 -26.53
CA PHE A 197 10.30 -2.37 -25.21
C PHE A 197 10.98 -1.63 -24.07
N LEU A 198 12.31 -1.44 -24.12
CA LEU A 198 13.09 -0.69 -23.13
C LEU A 198 12.60 0.77 -22.95
N VAL A 199 12.01 1.34 -24.00
CA VAL A 199 11.62 2.74 -24.10
C VAL A 199 10.11 2.91 -23.91
N GLY A 200 9.30 1.89 -24.18
CA GLY A 200 7.85 2.06 -24.33
C GLY A 200 7.06 2.38 -23.07
N GLY A 201 7.64 2.21 -21.87
CA GLY A 201 7.06 2.70 -20.61
C GLY A 201 7.44 4.14 -20.26
N MET A 202 8.45 4.72 -20.91
CA MET A 202 8.91 6.09 -20.61
C MET A 202 7.88 7.19 -20.91
N PRO A 203 7.06 7.13 -21.99
CA PRO A 203 6.03 8.13 -22.23
C PRO A 203 5.07 8.29 -21.05
N TYR A 204 4.64 7.17 -20.44
CA TYR A 204 3.82 7.18 -19.23
C TYR A 204 4.57 7.88 -18.07
N SER A 205 5.77 7.41 -17.74
CA SER A 205 6.52 7.92 -16.59
C SER A 205 6.85 9.42 -16.72
N LEU A 206 7.17 9.88 -17.92
CA LEU A 206 7.46 11.29 -18.20
C LEU A 206 6.20 12.16 -18.06
N ILE A 207 5.09 11.77 -18.70
CA ILE A 207 3.87 12.56 -18.67
C ILE A 207 3.29 12.58 -17.24
N MET A 208 3.32 11.45 -16.54
CA MET A 208 2.88 11.41 -15.14
C MET A 208 3.79 12.25 -14.24
N SER A 209 5.11 12.20 -14.41
CA SER A 209 6.04 13.05 -13.66
C SER A 209 5.74 14.55 -13.87
N LEU A 210 5.47 14.97 -15.11
CA LEU A 210 5.06 16.34 -15.40
C LEU A 210 3.72 16.69 -14.75
N ALA A 211 2.74 15.78 -14.82
CA ALA A 211 1.43 15.98 -14.22
C ALA A 211 1.48 16.07 -12.68
N LYS A 212 2.43 15.39 -12.03
CA LYS A 212 2.64 15.48 -10.57
C LYS A 212 3.02 16.88 -10.09
N THR A 213 3.59 17.72 -10.97
CA THR A 213 3.97 19.10 -10.65
C THR A 213 2.82 20.10 -10.76
N VAL A 214 1.65 19.66 -11.24
CA VAL A 214 0.49 20.54 -11.42
C VAL A 214 -0.31 20.64 -10.12
N GLU A 215 -0.71 21.88 -9.78
CA GLU A 215 -1.59 22.17 -8.65
C GLU A 215 -2.95 22.67 -9.15
N LEU A 216 -4.03 22.08 -8.64
CA LEU A 216 -5.39 22.41 -9.01
C LEU A 216 -6.04 23.26 -7.91
N SER A 217 -6.68 24.36 -8.31
CA SER A 217 -7.35 25.28 -7.37
C SER A 217 -8.81 24.90 -7.18
N PHE A 218 -9.16 24.52 -5.96
CA PHE A 218 -10.54 24.34 -5.49
C PHE A 218 -11.03 25.68 -4.97
N ALA A 219 -12.17 26.13 -5.49
CA ALA A 219 -12.71 27.44 -5.13
C ALA A 219 -14.19 27.35 -4.79
N ASN A 220 -14.54 27.90 -3.64
CA ASN A 220 -15.88 28.35 -3.31
C ASN A 220 -15.82 29.87 -3.07
N ASP A 221 -16.98 30.53 -2.97
CA ASP A 221 -17.11 32.00 -2.83
C ASP A 221 -16.30 32.59 -1.65
N SER A 222 -15.81 31.76 -0.72
CA SER A 222 -15.06 32.16 0.48
C SER A 222 -13.67 31.54 0.65
N ILE A 223 -13.29 30.48 -0.09
CA ILE A 223 -12.02 29.75 0.11
C ILE A 223 -11.44 29.32 -1.23
N THR A 224 -10.17 29.67 -1.49
CA THR A 224 -9.36 29.08 -2.57
C THR A 224 -8.25 28.24 -1.96
N GLN A 225 -8.23 26.93 -2.25
CA GLN A 225 -7.17 26.01 -1.83
C GLN A 225 -6.55 25.34 -3.05
N ASN A 226 -5.22 25.33 -3.12
CA ASN A 226 -4.50 24.60 -4.16
C ASN A 226 -4.14 23.22 -3.64
N TYR A 227 -4.44 22.18 -4.43
CA TYR A 227 -4.03 20.82 -4.16
C TYR A 227 -3.20 20.28 -5.32
N PRO A 228 -2.00 19.75 -5.04
CA PRO A 228 -1.23 19.00 -6.01
C PRO A 228 -2.03 17.79 -6.54
N VAL A 229 -1.95 17.56 -7.86
CA VAL A 229 -2.54 16.37 -8.52
C VAL A 229 -2.20 15.03 -7.82
N PRO A 230 -0.97 14.80 -7.31
CA PRO A 230 -0.65 13.57 -6.58
C PRO A 230 -1.53 13.34 -5.35
N ILE A 231 -1.88 14.39 -4.60
CA ILE A 231 -2.73 14.27 -3.41
C ILE A 231 -4.15 13.89 -3.83
N ILE A 232 -4.69 14.56 -4.86
CA ILE A 232 -6.02 14.27 -5.41
C ILE A 232 -6.12 12.81 -5.86
N LYS A 233 -5.15 12.35 -6.67
CA LYS A 233 -5.10 10.96 -7.14
C LYS A 233 -4.90 9.97 -5.99
N SER A 234 -4.04 10.27 -5.03
CA SER A 234 -3.83 9.46 -3.83
C SER A 234 -5.14 9.30 -3.04
N THR A 235 -5.90 10.37 -2.86
CA THR A 235 -7.17 10.34 -2.13
C THR A 235 -8.24 9.50 -2.85
N ILE A 236 -8.37 9.62 -4.17
CA ILE A 236 -9.28 8.76 -4.97
C ILE A 236 -8.83 7.30 -4.90
N ASN A 237 -7.54 7.04 -5.06
CA ASN A 237 -6.98 5.69 -4.95
C ASN A 237 -7.16 5.10 -3.55
N PHE A 238 -7.06 5.91 -2.49
CA PHE A 238 -7.26 5.46 -1.12
C PHE A 238 -8.67 4.87 -0.95
N LYS A 239 -9.73 5.60 -1.32
CA LYS A 239 -11.12 5.09 -1.22
C LYS A 239 -11.34 3.85 -2.10
N LYS A 240 -10.76 3.81 -3.31
CA LYS A 240 -10.86 2.66 -4.22
C LYS A 240 -10.15 1.42 -3.65
N ASN A 241 -8.98 1.59 -3.05
CA ASN A 241 -8.18 0.52 -2.46
C ASN A 241 -8.76 0.06 -1.12
N LEU A 242 -9.37 0.96 -0.36
CA LEU A 242 -10.11 0.65 0.87
C LEU A 242 -11.28 -0.31 0.57
N LYS A 243 -12.09 -0.02 -0.46
CA LYS A 243 -13.19 -0.91 -0.91
C LYS A 243 -12.74 -2.29 -1.39
N LYS A 244 -11.45 -2.48 -1.67
CA LYS A 244 -10.86 -3.73 -2.16
C LYS A 244 -10.01 -4.44 -1.11
N ASP A 245 -10.01 -3.95 0.13
CA ASP A 245 -9.16 -4.44 1.22
C ASP A 245 -7.66 -4.44 0.86
N LEU A 246 -7.21 -3.45 0.09
CA LEU A 246 -5.82 -3.27 -0.32
C LEU A 246 -5.05 -2.27 0.57
N ILE A 247 -5.69 -1.72 1.60
CA ILE A 247 -5.04 -0.94 2.67
C ILE A 247 -4.78 -1.89 3.84
N LYS A 248 -3.60 -1.82 4.50
CA LYS A 248 -3.32 -2.65 5.68
C LYS A 248 -4.36 -2.38 6.77
N TYR A 249 -4.53 -3.38 7.65
CA TYR A 249 -5.48 -3.33 8.76
C TYR A 249 -6.91 -2.99 8.26
N PRO A 250 -7.47 -3.80 7.35
CA PRO A 250 -8.74 -3.49 6.69
C PRO A 250 -9.90 -3.35 7.66
N HIS A 251 -9.95 -4.09 8.79
CA HIS A 251 -11.05 -3.99 9.73
C HIS A 251 -11.03 -2.66 10.49
N LEU A 252 -9.89 -2.29 11.07
CA LEU A 252 -9.68 -1.04 11.78
C LEU A 252 -9.84 0.18 10.86
N THR A 253 -9.21 0.13 9.69
CA THR A 253 -9.23 1.25 8.73
C THR A 253 -10.64 1.48 8.19
N ASN A 254 -11.38 0.43 7.83
CA ASN A 254 -12.77 0.56 7.39
C ASN A 254 -13.68 1.08 8.52
N ALA A 255 -13.49 0.64 9.76
CA ALA A 255 -14.28 1.10 10.89
C ALA A 255 -14.12 2.63 11.10
N ILE A 256 -12.87 3.11 11.14
CA ILE A 256 -12.58 4.55 11.31
C ILE A 256 -13.08 5.35 10.10
N TRP A 257 -12.85 4.86 8.87
CA TRP A 257 -13.33 5.54 7.67
C TRP A 257 -14.85 5.69 7.66
N ASN A 258 -15.58 4.61 7.89
CA ASN A 258 -17.05 4.61 7.85
C ASN A 258 -17.67 5.51 8.92
N PHE A 259 -17.01 5.63 10.08
CA PHE A 259 -17.44 6.52 11.14
C PHE A 259 -17.33 8.01 10.74
N TYR A 260 -16.18 8.40 10.16
CA TYR A 260 -15.91 9.79 9.79
C TYR A 260 -16.47 10.21 8.43
N ASP A 261 -16.72 9.29 7.50
CA ASP A 261 -17.33 9.61 6.19
C ASP A 261 -18.75 10.19 6.31
N GLN A 262 -19.38 10.02 7.48
CA GLN A 262 -20.70 10.59 7.79
C GLN A 262 -20.63 12.04 8.31
N TRP A 263 -19.43 12.56 8.59
CA TRP A 263 -19.24 13.87 9.20
C TRP A 263 -19.11 14.98 8.15
N SER A 264 -19.48 16.20 8.56
CA SER A 264 -19.28 17.37 7.70
C SER A 264 -17.81 17.77 7.62
N TYR A 265 -17.40 18.45 6.54
CA TYR A 265 -16.02 18.97 6.42
C TYR A 265 -15.62 19.84 7.62
N ASN A 266 -16.56 20.65 8.15
CA ASN A 266 -16.29 21.51 9.30
C ASN A 266 -16.02 20.71 10.58
N ASP A 267 -16.81 19.67 10.86
CA ASP A 267 -16.59 18.81 12.03
C ASP A 267 -15.23 18.08 11.92
N LEU A 268 -14.92 17.56 10.74
CA LEU A 268 -13.63 16.91 10.47
C LEU A 268 -12.46 17.87 10.66
N ASN A 269 -12.57 19.10 10.15
CA ASN A 269 -11.55 20.13 10.29
C ASN A 269 -11.32 20.55 11.74
N THR A 270 -12.39 20.64 12.55
CA THR A 270 -12.30 20.92 13.99
C THR A 270 -11.50 19.83 14.72
N VAL A 271 -11.82 18.55 14.46
CA VAL A 271 -11.09 17.41 15.06
C VAL A 271 -9.66 17.29 14.57
N PHE A 272 -9.42 17.54 13.28
CA PHE A 272 -8.08 17.48 12.69
C PHE A 272 -7.15 18.53 13.27
N LYS A 273 -7.65 19.75 13.54
CA LYS A 273 -6.89 20.84 14.18
C LYS A 273 -6.77 20.70 15.69
N ASN A 274 -7.41 19.70 16.30
CA ASN A 274 -7.58 19.59 17.76
C ASN A 274 -8.32 20.78 18.38
N ASP A 275 -9.14 21.49 17.58
CA ASP A 275 -9.97 22.58 18.08
C ASP A 275 -11.12 22.06 18.96
N ASP A 276 -11.42 20.75 18.90
CA ASP A 276 -12.35 20.04 19.78
C ASP A 276 -11.81 19.83 21.22
N TYR A 277 -10.55 20.21 21.47
CA TYR A 277 -9.92 20.18 22.79
C TYR A 277 -8.91 21.31 22.97
N LYS A 278 -9.40 22.54 23.13
CA LYS A 278 -8.56 23.70 23.50
C LYS A 278 -8.32 23.81 25.00
N ASP A 279 -9.34 23.49 25.78
CA ASP A 279 -9.31 23.48 27.24
C ASP A 279 -10.34 22.49 27.78
N ILE A 280 -10.31 22.25 29.10
CA ILE A 280 -11.25 21.36 29.74
C ILE A 280 -12.70 21.81 29.55
N THR A 281 -13.00 23.08 29.29
CA THR A 281 -14.35 23.65 29.16
C THR A 281 -14.93 23.62 27.75
N SER A 282 -14.10 23.36 26.73
CA SER A 282 -14.50 23.19 25.34
C SER A 282 -15.67 22.21 25.18
N ASP A 283 -16.53 22.46 24.17
CA ASP A 283 -17.68 21.61 23.87
C ASP A 283 -17.21 20.17 23.64
N PRO A 284 -17.55 19.23 24.55
CA PRO A 284 -17.03 17.89 24.49
C PRO A 284 -17.75 17.04 23.44
N THR A 285 -18.79 17.55 22.75
CA THR A 285 -19.69 16.75 21.91
C THR A 285 -18.95 15.93 20.85
N LEU A 286 -18.05 16.53 20.07
CA LEU A 286 -17.29 15.82 19.04
C LEU A 286 -16.31 14.82 19.66
N ARG A 287 -15.60 15.21 20.72
CA ARG A 287 -14.67 14.35 21.44
C ARG A 287 -15.35 13.13 22.06
N VAL A 288 -16.46 13.32 22.77
CA VAL A 288 -17.25 12.25 23.39
C VAL A 288 -17.80 11.31 22.32
N ARG A 289 -18.28 11.85 21.19
CA ARG A 289 -18.73 11.02 20.06
C ARG A 289 -17.62 10.10 19.52
N ARG A 290 -16.37 10.59 19.45
CA ARG A 290 -15.20 9.79 19.06
C ARG A 290 -14.87 8.71 20.10
N LEU A 291 -14.91 9.07 21.38
CA LEU A 291 -14.61 8.14 22.47
C LEU A 291 -15.68 7.04 22.61
N GLU A 292 -16.96 7.37 22.43
CA GLU A 292 -18.04 6.38 22.36
C GLU A 292 -17.86 5.43 21.17
N PHE A 293 -17.37 5.92 20.03
CA PHE A 293 -17.01 5.07 18.91
C PHE A 293 -15.88 4.09 19.28
N TYR A 294 -14.78 4.55 19.88
CA TYR A 294 -13.69 3.65 20.30
C TYR A 294 -14.10 2.68 21.41
N LYS A 295 -14.99 3.10 22.31
CA LYS A 295 -15.64 2.24 23.29
C LYS A 295 -16.47 1.14 22.62
N SER A 296 -17.21 1.47 21.57
CA SER A 296 -17.99 0.48 20.79
C SER A 296 -17.12 -0.56 20.08
N LEU A 297 -15.85 -0.22 19.78
CA LEU A 297 -14.85 -1.16 19.26
C LEU A 297 -14.18 -2.00 20.36
N GLY A 298 -14.54 -1.77 21.63
CA GLY A 298 -13.94 -2.46 22.77
C GLY A 298 -12.51 -2.02 23.11
N LEU A 299 -12.07 -0.85 22.63
CA LEU A 299 -10.71 -0.34 22.84
C LEU A 299 -10.53 0.38 24.17
N THR A 300 -11.63 0.76 24.83
CA THR A 300 -11.60 1.50 26.09
C THR A 300 -12.34 0.78 27.21
N VAL A 301 -11.96 1.06 28.45
CA VAL A 301 -12.58 0.58 29.69
C VAL A 301 -12.72 1.73 30.68
N PRO A 302 -13.68 1.68 31.62
CA PRO A 302 -13.71 2.62 32.73
C PRO A 302 -12.49 2.44 33.62
N LYS A 303 -11.89 3.55 34.08
CA LYS A 303 -10.80 3.57 35.06
C LYS A 303 -11.01 4.70 36.05
N GLU A 304 -10.85 4.39 37.32
CA GLU A 304 -10.84 5.37 38.42
C GLU A 304 -9.62 5.06 39.28
N GLU A 305 -8.79 6.07 39.49
CA GLU A 305 -7.55 5.94 40.25
C GLU A 305 -7.31 7.16 41.10
N GLU A 306 -6.86 6.92 42.32
CA GLU A 306 -6.70 7.92 43.35
C GLU A 306 -5.28 7.91 43.89
N PHE A 307 -4.74 9.11 44.12
CA PHE A 307 -3.42 9.30 44.69
C PHE A 307 -3.42 10.37 45.76
N GLU A 308 -2.67 10.12 46.84
CA GLU A 308 -2.47 11.08 47.93
C GLU A 308 -1.06 11.65 47.89
N ILE A 309 -0.96 12.93 47.59
CA ILE A 309 0.24 13.74 47.75
C ILE A 309 0.36 14.09 49.24
N LYS A 310 1.28 13.43 49.94
CA LYS A 310 1.48 13.64 51.40
C LYS A 310 1.91 15.06 51.76
N THR A 311 2.75 15.66 50.93
CA THR A 311 3.26 17.03 51.10
C THR A 311 3.17 17.77 49.76
N LEU A 312 2.19 18.65 49.64
CA LEU A 312 1.94 19.50 48.49
C LEU A 312 2.93 20.67 48.49
N LYS A 313 3.85 20.69 47.53
CA LYS A 313 4.93 21.68 47.41
C LYS A 313 4.67 22.74 46.34
N GLY A 314 3.97 22.36 45.28
CA GLY A 314 3.71 23.23 44.14
C GLY A 314 2.41 22.85 43.45
N TRP A 315 1.64 23.87 43.05
CA TRP A 315 0.49 23.72 42.18
C TRP A 315 0.32 25.00 41.36
N ASP A 316 -0.46 24.92 40.27
CA ASP A 316 -0.71 26.07 39.42
C ASP A 316 -1.45 27.21 40.15
N SER A 317 -1.41 28.40 39.56
CA SER A 317 -2.04 29.60 40.14
C SER A 317 -3.51 29.78 39.76
N SER A 318 -4.03 28.97 38.83
CA SER A 318 -5.43 29.07 38.39
C SER A 318 -6.37 28.21 39.24
N THR A 319 -5.88 27.11 39.81
CA THR A 319 -6.70 26.22 40.63
C THR A 319 -7.02 26.85 41.99
N ARG A 320 -8.30 26.82 42.37
CA ARG A 320 -8.78 27.42 43.63
C ARG A 320 -9.37 26.39 44.57
N TYR A 321 -9.26 26.66 45.87
CA TYR A 321 -9.84 25.84 46.93
C TYR A 321 -10.40 26.71 48.07
N LEU A 322 -11.28 26.14 48.89
CA LEU A 322 -11.89 26.86 50.01
C LEU A 322 -10.93 26.90 51.21
N TYR A 323 -10.48 28.10 51.57
CA TYR A 323 -9.66 28.35 52.76
C TYR A 323 -10.20 29.56 53.52
N ASP A 324 -10.48 29.38 54.82
CA ASP A 324 -11.08 30.40 55.69
C ASP A 324 -12.38 30.99 55.12
N GLY A 325 -13.23 30.12 54.56
CA GLY A 325 -14.51 30.48 53.95
C GLY A 325 -14.41 31.25 52.63
N LYS A 326 -13.22 31.38 52.03
CA LYS A 326 -13.00 32.08 50.75
C LYS A 326 -12.30 31.18 49.73
N LEU A 327 -12.62 31.37 48.45
CA LEU A 327 -11.86 30.75 47.36
C LEU A 327 -10.52 31.45 47.19
N GLN A 328 -9.44 30.73 47.45
CA GLN A 328 -8.06 31.18 47.26
C GLN A 328 -7.33 30.25 46.30
N ASP A 329 -6.32 30.75 45.61
CA ASP A 329 -5.48 29.91 44.76
C ASP A 329 -4.65 28.91 45.59
N LEU A 330 -4.45 27.71 45.06
CA LEU A 330 -3.75 26.63 45.76
C LEU A 330 -2.34 27.04 46.17
N LYS A 331 -1.62 27.78 45.31
CA LYS A 331 -0.27 28.28 45.60
C LYS A 331 -0.22 29.15 46.86
N THR A 332 -1.20 30.05 47.03
CA THR A 332 -1.33 30.88 48.23
C THR A 332 -1.72 30.05 49.46
N ILE A 333 -2.58 29.04 49.31
CA ILE A 333 -2.96 28.15 50.42
C ILE A 333 -1.73 27.37 50.92
N ILE A 334 -0.93 26.80 50.02
CA ILE A 334 0.31 26.08 50.36
C ILE A 334 1.25 26.98 51.17
N LEU A 335 1.46 28.23 50.71
CA LEU A 335 2.32 29.21 51.39
C LEU A 335 1.75 29.62 52.76
N ASN A 336 0.44 29.88 52.85
CA ASN A 336 -0.20 30.34 54.08
C ASN A 336 -0.22 29.25 55.15
N VAL A 337 -0.55 28.01 54.81
CA VAL A 337 -0.56 26.91 55.78
C VAL A 337 0.87 26.60 56.24
N GLY A 338 1.81 26.52 55.29
CA GLY A 338 3.22 26.26 55.58
C GLY A 338 3.87 27.34 56.46
N SER A 339 3.57 28.62 56.22
CA SER A 339 4.12 29.74 57.01
C SER A 339 3.39 30.01 58.33
N ALA A 340 2.07 29.78 58.42
CA ALA A 340 1.28 30.09 59.60
C ALA A 340 1.25 28.97 60.64
N THR A 341 1.41 27.70 60.23
CA THR A 341 1.25 26.55 61.13
C THR A 341 2.47 25.62 61.20
N GLY A 342 3.43 25.75 60.28
CA GLY A 342 4.56 24.83 60.17
C GLY A 342 4.16 23.40 59.78
N LYS A 343 2.99 23.25 59.14
CA LYS A 343 2.41 21.96 58.76
C LYS A 343 2.38 21.82 57.24
N ASP A 344 2.46 20.57 56.80
CA ASP A 344 2.33 20.21 55.39
C ASP A 344 0.84 20.10 55.01
N VAL A 345 0.50 20.62 53.83
CA VAL A 345 -0.78 20.37 53.17
C VAL A 345 -0.67 19.06 52.41
N SER A 346 -1.60 18.13 52.57
CA SER A 346 -1.76 16.98 51.70
C SER A 346 -2.88 17.21 50.69
N MET A 347 -2.78 16.59 49.52
CA MET A 347 -3.80 16.65 48.48
C MET A 347 -4.14 15.24 48.00
N LYS A 348 -5.43 14.95 47.98
CA LYS A 348 -5.98 13.75 47.35
C LYS A 348 -6.47 14.13 45.97
N VAL A 349 -6.10 13.35 44.96
CA VAL A 349 -6.51 13.55 43.57
C VAL A 349 -7.13 12.26 43.06
N ASN A 350 -8.32 12.36 42.45
CA ASN A 350 -9.00 11.24 41.82
C ASN A 350 -9.22 11.52 40.33
N PHE A 351 -8.72 10.63 39.47
CA PHE A 351 -8.92 10.66 38.03
C PHE A 351 -9.85 9.54 37.60
N ALA A 352 -11.06 9.92 37.20
CA ALA A 352 -12.08 9.01 36.73
C ALA A 352 -12.41 9.24 35.26
N THR A 353 -12.46 8.17 34.48
CA THR A 353 -12.84 8.21 33.06
C THR A 353 -13.60 6.95 32.65
N ASP A 354 -14.56 7.10 31.74
CA ASP A 354 -15.29 5.99 31.12
C ASP A 354 -14.60 5.46 29.85
N TYR A 355 -13.50 6.10 29.43
CA TYR A 355 -12.85 5.90 28.13
C TYR A 355 -11.34 5.67 28.24
N PHE A 356 -10.86 5.02 29.30
CA PHE A 356 -9.44 4.68 29.45
C PHE A 356 -9.04 3.65 28.39
N PHE A 357 -8.02 3.94 27.58
CA PHE A 357 -7.61 3.01 26.53
C PHE A 357 -6.89 1.80 27.13
N LYS A 358 -7.25 0.61 26.63
CA LYS A 358 -6.62 -0.65 27.01
C LYS A 358 -5.14 -0.65 26.64
N SER A 359 -4.31 -1.25 27.49
CA SER A 359 -2.92 -1.59 27.17
C SER A 359 -2.82 -2.65 26.07
N GLU A 360 -1.65 -2.82 25.45
CA GLU A 360 -1.43 -3.84 24.41
C GLU A 360 -1.82 -5.26 24.88
N GLN A 361 -1.61 -5.54 26.18
CA GLN A 361 -1.87 -6.85 26.78
C GLN A 361 -3.36 -7.11 27.01
N GLU A 362 -4.16 -6.05 27.13
CA GLU A 362 -5.61 -6.12 27.36
C GLU A 362 -6.42 -6.17 26.05
N LEU A 363 -5.77 -5.98 24.90
CA LEU A 363 -6.39 -6.09 23.58
C LEU A 363 -6.73 -7.56 23.26
N ASP A 364 -8.00 -7.82 22.95
CA ASP A 364 -8.50 -9.15 22.60
C ASP A 364 -7.96 -9.59 21.23
N GLN A 365 -7.11 -10.61 21.25
CA GLN A 365 -6.51 -11.16 20.03
C GLN A 365 -7.50 -11.92 19.13
N ASN A 366 -8.72 -12.20 19.63
CA ASN A 366 -9.80 -12.81 18.84
C ASN A 366 -10.64 -11.77 18.09
N ASP A 367 -10.66 -10.51 18.56
CA ASP A 367 -11.31 -9.42 17.85
C ASP A 367 -10.39 -8.93 16.71
N PRO A 368 -10.88 -8.89 15.46
CA PRO A 368 -10.05 -8.54 14.31
C PRO A 368 -9.51 -7.11 14.38
N ILE A 369 -10.26 -6.16 14.95
CA ILE A 369 -9.87 -4.75 15.03
C ILE A 369 -8.80 -4.58 16.11
N GLN A 370 -9.00 -5.17 17.28
CA GLN A 370 -8.05 -5.09 18.39
C GLN A 370 -6.73 -5.80 18.06
N LYS A 371 -6.81 -6.95 17.37
CA LYS A 371 -5.64 -7.64 16.84
C LYS A 371 -4.87 -6.81 15.82
N GLU A 372 -5.57 -6.19 14.87
CA GLU A 372 -4.93 -5.31 13.87
C GLU A 372 -4.21 -4.13 14.52
N LEU A 373 -4.82 -3.50 15.53
CA LEU A 373 -4.18 -2.44 16.31
C LEU A 373 -2.93 -2.95 17.03
N ALA A 374 -3.01 -4.10 17.72
CA ALA A 374 -1.87 -4.69 18.41
C ALA A 374 -0.72 -5.04 17.44
N ASP A 375 -1.04 -5.55 16.25
CA ASP A 375 -0.04 -5.83 15.22
C ASP A 375 0.62 -4.56 14.70
N TYR A 376 -0.12 -3.45 14.56
CA TYR A 376 0.46 -2.15 14.20
C TYR A 376 1.31 -1.56 15.32
N MET A 377 0.89 -1.68 16.59
CA MET A 377 1.67 -1.23 17.75
C MET A 377 3.07 -1.87 17.77
N LYS A 378 3.19 -3.17 17.44
CA LYS A 378 4.50 -3.85 17.32
C LYS A 378 5.37 -3.24 16.21
N VAL A 379 4.77 -2.83 15.09
CA VAL A 379 5.49 -2.16 13.99
C VAL A 379 5.99 -0.79 14.44
N VAL A 380 5.15 -0.02 15.13
CA VAL A 380 5.52 1.30 15.66
C VAL A 380 6.63 1.17 16.70
N LEU A 381 6.51 0.24 17.65
CA LEU A 381 7.53 0.00 18.68
C LEU A 381 8.87 -0.39 18.06
N LYS A 382 8.87 -1.23 17.02
CA LYS A 382 10.09 -1.60 16.28
C LYS A 382 10.74 -0.39 15.59
N ALA A 383 9.94 0.53 15.06
CA ALA A 383 10.44 1.76 14.42
C ALA A 383 10.94 2.78 15.45
N ALA A 384 10.21 2.96 16.55
CA ALA A 384 10.52 3.92 17.61
C ALA A 384 11.60 3.44 18.58
N HIS A 385 11.93 2.14 18.58
CA HIS A 385 12.81 1.44 19.53
C HIS A 385 12.28 1.37 20.98
N SER A 386 11.56 2.39 21.45
CA SER A 386 10.85 2.40 22.74
C SER A 386 9.65 3.36 22.72
N TRP A 387 8.72 3.18 23.65
CA TRP A 387 7.51 4.02 23.75
C TRP A 387 7.79 5.43 24.25
N GLN A 388 8.76 5.63 25.12
CA GLN A 388 9.05 6.94 25.72
C GLN A 388 9.45 8.02 24.68
N PRO A 389 10.37 7.78 23.73
CA PRO A 389 10.62 8.71 22.63
C PRO A 389 9.39 8.94 21.74
N TYR A 390 8.61 7.89 21.48
CA TYR A 390 7.41 7.97 20.65
C TYR A 390 6.33 8.87 21.28
N ILE A 391 6.02 8.65 22.56
CA ILE A 391 5.09 9.47 23.34
C ILE A 391 5.58 10.91 23.38
N SER A 392 6.88 11.12 23.62
CA SER A 392 7.49 12.47 23.63
C SER A 392 7.27 13.24 22.32
N MET A 393 7.37 12.56 21.18
CA MET A 393 7.16 13.16 19.85
C MET A 393 5.68 13.46 19.58
N ASN A 394 4.78 12.62 20.08
CA ASN A 394 3.35 12.70 19.78
C ASN A 394 2.51 13.38 20.88
N LEU A 395 3.10 13.74 22.02
CA LEU A 395 2.42 14.47 23.11
C LEU A 395 1.72 15.74 22.61
N TYR A 396 2.39 16.50 21.73
CA TYR A 396 1.88 17.76 21.14
C TYR A 396 1.16 17.56 19.81
N SER A 397 0.98 16.31 19.37
CA SER A 397 0.34 15.99 18.08
C SER A 397 -1.18 16.01 18.13
N GLY A 398 -1.77 16.33 19.28
CA GLY A 398 -3.22 16.26 19.48
C GLY A 398 -3.70 14.98 20.15
N ALA A 399 -2.80 14.14 20.67
CA ALA A 399 -3.15 13.02 21.54
C ALA A 399 -3.95 13.47 22.78
N SER A 400 -3.70 14.71 23.23
CA SER A 400 -4.47 15.38 24.27
C SER A 400 -5.99 15.43 23.99
N SER A 401 -6.40 15.47 22.72
CA SER A 401 -7.82 15.50 22.33
C SER A 401 -8.59 14.22 22.67
N LEU A 402 -7.91 13.10 22.92
CA LEU A 402 -8.53 11.83 23.30
C LEU A 402 -8.55 11.59 24.82
N PHE A 403 -7.86 12.42 25.61
CA PHE A 403 -8.04 12.37 27.06
C PHE A 403 -9.39 12.99 27.42
N TYR A 404 -10.15 12.26 28.23
CA TYR A 404 -11.41 12.71 28.78
C TYR A 404 -11.52 12.24 30.22
N PHE A 405 -11.83 13.17 31.12
CA PHE A 405 -12.05 12.90 32.53
C PHE A 405 -13.49 13.29 32.85
N ASN A 406 -14.19 12.39 33.55
CA ASN A 406 -15.55 12.64 33.97
C ASN A 406 -15.53 13.73 35.05
N ARG A 407 -16.12 14.89 34.74
CA ARG A 407 -16.03 16.08 35.58
C ARG A 407 -16.80 15.96 36.89
N GLU A 408 -17.75 15.04 36.97
CA GLU A 408 -18.58 14.84 38.16
C GLU A 408 -17.99 13.83 39.14
N THR A 409 -17.18 12.89 38.65
CA THR A 409 -16.53 11.85 39.47
C THR A 409 -15.05 12.12 39.72
N SER A 410 -14.37 12.85 38.83
CA SER A 410 -13.00 13.30 39.09
C SER A 410 -13.02 14.47 40.07
N TYR A 411 -12.19 14.39 41.11
CA TYR A 411 -12.18 15.37 42.19
C TYR A 411 -10.79 15.58 42.79
N TYR A 412 -10.66 16.63 43.59
CA TYR A 412 -9.50 16.86 44.45
C TYR A 412 -9.94 17.38 45.81
N SER A 413 -9.21 17.00 46.85
CA SER A 413 -9.44 17.47 48.22
C SER A 413 -8.12 17.82 48.89
N LEU A 414 -8.12 18.84 49.74
CA LEU A 414 -6.97 19.19 50.55
C LEU A 414 -7.21 18.81 52.00
N SER A 415 -6.14 18.38 52.67
CA SER A 415 -6.15 18.19 54.11
C SER A 415 -4.89 18.76 54.73
N ALA A 416 -5.00 19.34 55.91
CA ALA A 416 -3.88 19.85 56.68
C ALA A 416 -4.16 19.53 58.15
N PRO A 417 -3.53 18.48 58.72
CA PRO A 417 -3.86 17.99 60.06
C PRO A 417 -3.80 19.09 61.13
N GLY A 418 -4.97 19.55 61.60
CA GLY A 418 -5.09 20.56 62.65
C GLY A 418 -4.90 22.01 62.20
N ASP A 419 -5.18 22.34 60.93
CA ASP A 419 -5.59 23.70 60.54
C ASP A 419 -7.13 23.74 60.44
N SER A 420 -7.78 24.51 61.31
CA SER A 420 -9.25 24.63 61.33
C SER A 420 -9.82 25.52 60.22
N LYS A 421 -8.97 26.25 59.50
CA LYS A 421 -9.38 27.12 58.37
C LYS A 421 -9.48 26.37 57.05
N LEU A 422 -8.84 25.21 56.94
CA LEU A 422 -8.92 24.35 55.76
C LEU A 422 -10.03 23.31 55.95
N VAL A 423 -11.10 23.43 55.18
CA VAL A 423 -12.20 22.45 55.19
C VAL A 423 -11.90 21.40 54.12
N SER A 424 -11.70 20.15 54.52
CA SER A 424 -11.55 19.04 53.58
C SER A 424 -12.90 18.72 52.94
N VAL A 425 -13.02 19.03 51.64
CA VAL A 425 -14.19 18.76 50.79
C VAL A 425 -13.70 18.29 49.43
N ASP A 426 -14.33 17.24 48.89
CA ASP A 426 -14.08 16.81 47.53
C ASP A 426 -14.63 17.87 46.57
N ARG A 427 -13.73 18.53 45.84
CA ARG A 427 -14.09 19.46 44.77
C ARG A 427 -14.03 18.77 43.44
N LYS A 428 -15.18 18.74 42.76
CA LYS A 428 -15.30 18.14 41.43
C LYS A 428 -14.62 19.01 40.38
N LEU A 429 -14.15 18.40 39.29
CA LEU A 429 -13.60 19.16 38.15
C LEU A 429 -14.66 19.98 37.42
N SER A 430 -15.97 19.73 37.63
CA SER A 430 -17.05 20.57 37.12
C SER A 430 -17.21 21.89 37.87
N GLU A 431 -16.62 22.02 39.07
CA GLU A 431 -16.61 23.26 39.83
C GLU A 431 -15.56 24.21 39.24
N GLY A 432 -15.97 25.38 38.75
CA GLY A 432 -15.09 26.32 38.06
C GLY A 432 -13.81 26.68 38.84
N ASN A 433 -12.69 26.84 38.10
CA ASN A 433 -11.31 26.98 38.60
C ASN A 433 -10.68 25.67 39.15
N ALA A 434 -11.04 24.53 38.57
CA ALA A 434 -10.30 23.27 38.71
C ALA A 434 -9.11 23.20 37.72
N PHE A 435 -8.12 22.34 38.02
CA PHE A 435 -7.01 22.08 37.10
C PHE A 435 -7.42 21.14 35.96
N ASN A 436 -6.62 21.11 34.91
CA ASN A 436 -6.74 20.16 33.82
C ASN A 436 -5.76 18.99 34.02
N PRO A 437 -6.22 17.74 34.22
CA PRO A 437 -5.32 16.59 34.39
C PRO A 437 -4.34 16.40 33.24
N THR A 438 -4.70 16.75 32.00
CA THR A 438 -3.79 16.66 30.85
C THR A 438 -2.65 17.68 30.92
N ASP A 439 -2.88 18.84 31.54
CA ASP A 439 -1.84 19.87 31.74
C ASP A 439 -0.86 19.44 32.83
N VAL A 440 -1.36 18.81 33.90
CA VAL A 440 -0.53 18.18 34.95
C VAL A 440 0.40 17.14 34.32
N PHE A 441 -0.16 16.22 33.53
CA PHE A 441 0.63 15.21 32.82
C PHE A 441 1.68 15.84 31.91
N THR A 442 1.28 16.82 31.09
CA THR A 442 2.19 17.47 30.13
C THR A 442 3.37 18.13 30.82
N GLN A 443 3.14 18.86 31.93
CA GLN A 443 4.21 19.55 32.66
C GLN A 443 5.11 18.57 33.42
N GLU A 444 4.55 17.57 34.10
CA GLU A 444 5.36 16.55 34.81
C GLU A 444 6.20 15.71 33.83
N TYR A 445 5.66 15.41 32.64
CA TYR A 445 6.39 14.74 31.57
C TYR A 445 7.56 15.59 31.04
N GLN A 446 7.34 16.89 30.83
CA GLN A 446 8.40 17.82 30.45
C GLN A 446 9.47 17.97 31.53
N ASN A 447 9.07 17.92 32.80
CA ASN A 447 10.00 17.98 33.93
C ASN A 447 10.92 16.77 33.96
N GLU A 448 10.39 15.55 33.87
CA GLU A 448 11.20 14.32 33.87
C GLU A 448 12.13 14.24 32.66
N TYR A 449 11.61 14.48 31.45
CA TYR A 449 12.33 14.14 30.22
C TYR A 449 13.00 15.32 29.51
N LYS A 450 12.65 16.57 29.86
CA LYS A 450 13.26 17.78 29.28
C LYS A 450 13.87 18.71 30.32
N GLY A 451 13.76 18.40 31.62
CA GLY A 451 14.26 19.24 32.71
C GLY A 451 13.57 20.61 32.81
N GLN A 452 12.34 20.73 32.28
CA GLN A 452 11.55 21.96 32.40
C GLN A 452 10.85 22.00 33.75
N LEU A 453 10.96 23.11 34.48
CA LEU A 453 10.30 23.25 35.78
C LEU A 453 8.78 23.11 35.62
N SER A 454 8.18 22.18 36.37
CA SER A 454 6.73 21.99 36.47
C SER A 454 6.15 22.84 37.59
N ASP A 455 4.99 23.46 37.34
CA ASP A 455 4.20 24.12 38.38
C ASP A 455 3.59 23.12 39.38
N TYR A 456 3.54 21.83 39.04
CA TYR A 456 2.95 20.74 39.82
C TYR A 456 4.00 19.87 40.55
N ASN A 457 5.22 20.38 40.75
CA ASN A 457 6.35 19.63 41.29
C ASN A 457 6.13 19.17 42.75
N ASN A 458 5.56 17.97 42.92
CA ASN A 458 5.17 17.40 44.22
C ASN A 458 5.96 16.15 44.63
N GLY A 459 7.12 15.92 44.02
CA GLY A 459 8.02 14.80 44.32
C GLY A 459 8.04 13.70 43.26
N SER A 460 8.93 12.71 43.44
CA SER A 460 9.09 11.57 42.52
C SER A 460 7.84 10.71 42.47
N ASP A 461 7.24 10.38 43.61
CA ASP A 461 6.14 9.43 43.70
C ASP A 461 4.90 9.93 42.94
N PHE A 462 4.58 11.22 43.06
CA PHE A 462 3.49 11.85 42.29
C PHE A 462 3.79 11.85 40.80
N ARG A 463 5.03 12.15 40.42
CA ARG A 463 5.45 12.17 39.02
C ARG A 463 5.41 10.78 38.41
N GLU A 464 5.91 9.76 39.10
CA GLU A 464 5.84 8.36 38.67
C GLU A 464 4.38 7.92 38.52
N TRP A 465 3.50 8.25 39.47
CA TRP A 465 2.07 7.96 39.38
C TRP A 465 1.41 8.62 38.16
N ILE A 466 1.66 9.91 37.91
CA ILE A 466 1.15 10.63 36.74
C ILE A 466 1.68 10.00 35.45
N LEU A 467 2.97 9.67 35.39
CA LEU A 467 3.56 9.07 34.19
C LEU A 467 2.99 7.67 33.92
N ASP A 468 2.80 6.86 34.95
CA ASP A 468 2.21 5.51 34.85
C ASP A 468 0.74 5.57 34.43
N TYR A 469 -0.06 6.48 35.01
CA TYR A 469 -1.47 6.65 34.64
C TYR A 469 -1.64 6.97 33.15
N PHE A 470 -0.75 7.78 32.58
CA PHE A 470 -0.80 8.24 31.20
C PHE A 470 0.09 7.43 30.23
N ASP A 471 0.76 6.37 30.70
CA ASP A 471 1.54 5.46 29.84
C ASP A 471 0.61 4.52 29.06
N ILE A 472 -0.08 5.10 28.06
CA ILE A 472 -1.07 4.40 27.25
C ILE A 472 -0.66 4.45 25.77
N PRO A 473 0.33 3.65 25.33
CA PRO A 473 0.79 3.62 23.95
C PRO A 473 -0.33 3.45 22.92
N THR A 474 -1.35 2.66 23.26
CA THR A 474 -2.53 2.39 22.43
C THR A 474 -3.23 3.68 21.99
N LEU A 475 -3.38 4.66 22.88
CA LEU A 475 -4.03 5.94 22.57
C LEU A 475 -3.21 6.72 21.53
N PHE A 476 -1.89 6.79 21.70
CA PHE A 476 -1.02 7.54 20.80
C PHE A 476 -0.98 6.93 19.40
N VAL A 477 -0.86 5.60 19.33
CA VAL A 477 -0.87 4.86 18.06
C VAL A 477 -2.21 5.01 17.35
N LEU A 478 -3.32 4.90 18.08
CA LEU A 478 -4.64 5.08 17.50
C LEU A 478 -4.87 6.51 17.01
N ARG A 479 -4.38 7.52 17.74
CA ARG A 479 -4.46 8.92 17.31
C ARG A 479 -3.66 9.16 16.03
N GLU A 480 -2.49 8.53 15.87
CA GLU A 480 -1.70 8.62 14.63
C GLU A 480 -2.51 8.07 13.44
N ILE A 481 -3.08 6.87 13.58
CA ILE A 481 -3.94 6.26 12.54
C ILE A 481 -5.14 7.15 12.23
N GLU A 482 -5.80 7.67 13.28
CA GLU A 482 -6.97 8.52 13.13
C GLU A 482 -6.65 9.81 12.37
N ILE A 483 -5.55 10.51 12.68
CA ILE A 483 -5.13 11.72 11.97
C ILE A 483 -4.87 11.44 10.49
N ASP A 484 -4.20 10.33 10.20
CA ASP A 484 -3.86 9.93 8.84
C ASP A 484 -5.11 9.64 7.99
N LEU A 485 -6.09 8.98 8.59
CA LEU A 485 -7.38 8.70 7.94
C LEU A 485 -8.24 9.95 7.83
N LEU A 486 -8.32 10.77 8.87
CA LEU A 486 -9.04 12.05 8.86
C LEU A 486 -8.58 12.94 7.71
N LYS A 487 -7.27 13.06 7.50
CA LYS A 487 -6.74 13.87 6.39
C LYS A 487 -7.25 13.36 5.03
N LYS A 488 -7.24 12.04 4.81
CA LYS A 488 -7.74 11.45 3.56
C LYS A 488 -9.24 11.62 3.38
N ILE A 489 -10.02 11.52 4.45
CA ILE A 489 -11.48 11.72 4.41
C ILE A 489 -11.80 13.19 4.13
N MET A 490 -11.11 14.12 4.80
CA MET A 490 -11.25 15.56 4.56
C MET A 490 -10.93 15.92 3.12
N ASP A 491 -9.80 15.43 2.60
CA ASP A 491 -9.42 15.65 1.21
C ASP A 491 -10.50 15.09 0.28
N TYR A 492 -11.03 13.89 0.57
CA TYR A 492 -12.06 13.26 -0.24
C TYR A 492 -13.38 14.06 -0.25
N LYS A 493 -13.84 14.55 0.91
CA LYS A 493 -15.02 15.42 1.01
C LYS A 493 -14.84 16.71 0.22
N LEU A 494 -13.64 17.29 0.27
CA LEU A 494 -13.32 18.48 -0.52
C LEU A 494 -13.44 18.20 -2.03
N LEU A 495 -13.01 17.02 -2.51
CA LEU A 495 -13.18 16.62 -3.91
C LEU A 495 -14.65 16.44 -4.32
N GLU A 496 -15.50 15.91 -3.43
CA GLU A 496 -16.94 15.69 -3.69
C GLU A 496 -17.77 16.98 -3.64
N GLU A 497 -17.37 17.94 -2.79
CA GLU A 497 -18.19 19.11 -2.48
C GLU A 497 -17.77 20.35 -3.27
N GLN A 498 -16.48 20.55 -3.52
CA GLN A 498 -15.95 21.82 -4.03
C GLN A 498 -15.65 21.77 -5.54
N PRO A 499 -16.09 22.78 -6.31
CA PRO A 499 -15.77 22.86 -7.73
C PRO A 499 -14.34 23.34 -7.96
N ILE A 500 -13.77 22.93 -9.10
CA ILE A 500 -12.47 23.39 -9.57
C ILE A 500 -12.60 24.71 -10.32
N LYS A 501 -11.69 25.63 -10.01
CA LYS A 501 -11.47 26.83 -10.81
C LYS A 501 -10.61 26.47 -12.02
N ILE A 502 -11.14 26.74 -13.22
CA ILE A 502 -10.41 26.51 -14.47
C ILE A 502 -9.31 27.56 -14.63
N THR A 503 -8.07 27.16 -14.34
CA THR A 503 -6.85 27.99 -14.45
C THR A 503 -5.95 27.49 -15.58
N SER A 504 -4.83 28.18 -15.83
CA SER A 504 -3.79 27.70 -16.75
C SER A 504 -3.22 26.33 -16.37
N GLU A 505 -3.13 26.04 -15.06
CA GLU A 505 -2.66 24.76 -14.54
C GLU A 505 -3.66 23.62 -14.86
N TRP A 506 -4.96 23.88 -14.77
CA TRP A 506 -5.96 22.90 -15.23
C TRP A 506 -5.82 22.60 -16.72
N ILE A 507 -5.68 23.63 -17.56
CA ILE A 507 -5.54 23.46 -19.02
C ILE A 507 -4.28 22.65 -19.33
N LYS A 508 -3.15 22.98 -18.69
CA LYS A 508 -1.89 22.24 -18.82
C LYS A 508 -2.06 20.77 -18.43
N TYR A 509 -2.72 20.49 -17.31
CA TYR A 509 -3.02 19.12 -16.89
C TYR A 509 -3.89 18.39 -17.93
N ASP A 510 -4.94 19.05 -18.41
CA ASP A 510 -5.89 18.45 -19.35
C ASP A 510 -5.21 18.08 -20.68
N ASP A 511 -4.38 18.98 -21.21
CA ASP A 511 -3.61 18.75 -22.44
C ASP A 511 -2.61 17.59 -22.30
N LEU A 512 -1.91 17.51 -21.17
CA LEU A 512 -1.02 16.38 -20.86
C LEU A 512 -1.80 15.05 -20.82
N MET A 513 -2.95 15.03 -20.15
CA MET A 513 -3.77 13.81 -20.04
C MET A 513 -4.44 13.42 -21.36
N ASN A 514 -4.86 14.40 -22.17
CA ASN A 514 -5.40 14.15 -23.52
C ASN A 514 -4.31 13.55 -24.42
N THR A 515 -3.10 14.11 -24.40
CA THR A 515 -1.95 13.61 -25.16
C THR A 515 -1.62 12.18 -24.75
N TYR A 516 -1.53 11.91 -23.44
CA TYR A 516 -1.29 10.56 -22.95
C TYR A 516 -2.43 9.59 -23.28
N GLY A 517 -3.69 10.04 -23.20
CA GLY A 517 -4.86 9.24 -23.58
C GLY A 517 -4.85 8.82 -25.06
N LEU A 518 -4.20 9.60 -25.94
CA LEU A 518 -3.98 9.21 -27.34
C LEU A 518 -2.80 8.24 -27.47
N ILE A 519 -1.66 8.55 -26.86
CA ILE A 519 -0.45 7.69 -26.90
C ILE A 519 -0.78 6.30 -26.37
N SER A 520 -1.43 6.21 -25.21
CA SER A 520 -1.76 4.96 -24.54
C SER A 520 -2.61 4.03 -25.42
N LYS A 521 -3.53 4.54 -26.25
CA LYS A 521 -4.37 3.70 -27.13
C LYS A 521 -3.60 2.98 -28.25
N PHE A 522 -2.48 3.55 -28.70
CA PHE A 522 -1.69 2.99 -29.82
C PHE A 522 -0.42 2.28 -29.35
N ASN A 523 0.05 2.54 -28.12
CA ASN A 523 1.29 2.00 -27.60
C ASN A 523 1.13 0.52 -27.17
N ILE A 524 1.27 -0.40 -28.12
CA ILE A 524 1.17 -1.86 -27.88
C ILE A 524 2.14 -2.33 -26.78
N ILE A 525 3.32 -1.72 -26.70
CA ILE A 525 4.33 -2.04 -25.69
C ILE A 525 3.81 -1.71 -24.28
N GLU A 526 3.17 -0.55 -24.15
CA GLU A 526 2.53 -0.13 -22.91
C GLU A 526 1.40 -1.09 -22.50
N HIS A 527 0.60 -1.55 -23.46
CA HIS A 527 -0.45 -2.53 -23.19
C HIS A 527 0.11 -3.81 -22.55
N TRP A 528 1.26 -4.30 -23.01
CA TRP A 528 1.88 -5.51 -22.45
C TRP A 528 2.38 -5.26 -21.03
N ASN A 529 3.04 -4.13 -20.80
CA ASN A 529 3.48 -3.73 -19.47
C ASN A 529 2.29 -3.56 -18.52
N GLN A 530 1.20 -2.91 -18.94
CA GLN A 530 0.01 -2.73 -18.12
C GLN A 530 -0.75 -4.04 -17.85
N ILE A 531 -0.71 -5.02 -18.77
CA ILE A 531 -1.24 -6.38 -18.52
C ILE A 531 -0.48 -7.03 -17.36
N TRP A 532 0.85 -6.90 -17.34
CA TRP A 532 1.67 -7.39 -16.23
C TRP A 532 1.33 -6.65 -14.93
N THR A 533 1.44 -5.32 -14.94
CA THR A 533 1.28 -4.53 -13.70
C THR A 533 -0.14 -4.58 -13.15
N ALA A 534 -1.17 -4.80 -13.98
CA ALA A 534 -2.54 -5.03 -13.52
C ALA A 534 -2.75 -6.39 -12.85
N SER A 535 -1.91 -7.39 -13.16
CA SER A 535 -1.98 -8.72 -12.54
C SER A 535 -1.32 -8.76 -11.15
N LEU A 536 -0.59 -7.70 -10.80
CA LEU A 536 0.10 -7.59 -9.54
C LEU A 536 -0.90 -7.31 -8.41
N ASN A 537 -0.77 -8.07 -7.32
CA ASN A 537 -1.44 -7.71 -6.07
C ASN A 537 -0.37 -6.94 -5.32
N PHE A 538 -0.56 -5.64 -5.21
CA PHE A 538 0.29 -4.80 -4.40
C PHE A 538 0.28 -5.36 -2.97
N THR A 539 1.43 -5.33 -2.30
CA THR A 539 1.39 -5.50 -0.85
C THR A 539 0.49 -4.41 -0.28
N PRO A 540 -0.37 -4.72 0.71
CA PRO A 540 -1.34 -3.74 1.15
C PRO A 540 -0.64 -2.45 1.56
N TYR A 541 -1.17 -1.34 1.08
CA TYR A 541 -0.56 -0.03 1.30
C TYR A 541 -0.77 0.39 2.74
N TRP A 542 0.22 1.09 3.29
CA TRP A 542 0.12 1.62 4.63
C TRP A 542 0.91 2.91 4.76
N PHE A 543 0.54 3.70 5.76
CA PHE A 543 1.26 4.90 6.18
C PHE A 543 2.64 4.49 6.69
N GLU A 544 3.67 5.26 6.33
CA GLU A 544 4.99 5.04 6.92
C GLU A 544 4.94 5.44 8.40
N PRO A 545 5.34 4.57 9.34
CA PRO A 545 5.33 4.91 10.76
C PRO A 545 6.11 6.21 11.01
N LEU A 546 5.58 7.10 11.85
CA LEU A 546 6.19 8.40 12.19
C LEU A 546 6.15 9.44 11.04
N GLN A 547 5.71 9.09 9.84
CA GLN A 547 5.50 10.04 8.74
C GLN A 547 4.01 10.34 8.61
N ARG A 548 3.58 11.46 9.20
CA ARG A 548 2.16 11.84 9.21
C ARG A 548 1.57 11.95 7.81
N SER A 549 0.49 11.22 7.61
CA SER A 549 -0.56 11.40 6.60
C SER A 549 -0.13 11.25 5.15
N ASN A 550 1.03 10.63 4.90
CA ASN A 550 1.48 10.32 3.55
C ASN A 550 1.41 8.82 3.28
N ILE A 551 0.62 8.45 2.27
CA ILE A 551 0.57 7.10 1.73
C ILE A 551 0.96 7.20 0.26
N ASP A 552 2.12 6.65 -0.06
CA ASP A 552 2.64 6.62 -1.42
C ASP A 552 2.17 5.35 -2.14
N PHE A 553 1.17 5.50 -3.00
CA PHE A 553 0.68 4.41 -3.85
C PHE A 553 1.64 4.05 -4.99
N ASP A 554 2.62 4.92 -5.27
CA ASP A 554 3.62 4.73 -6.32
C ASP A 554 4.93 4.12 -5.79
N VAL A 555 5.07 3.85 -4.49
CA VAL A 555 6.31 3.33 -3.88
C VAL A 555 6.74 1.98 -4.49
N GLN A 556 5.78 1.20 -4.99
CA GLN A 556 5.99 -0.10 -5.62
C GLN A 556 6.20 0.01 -7.15
N ASN A 557 6.08 1.21 -7.72
CA ASN A 557 6.13 1.43 -9.16
C ASN A 557 7.58 1.53 -9.67
N ASN A 558 7.85 0.72 -10.68
CA ASN A 558 9.02 0.75 -11.53
C ASN A 558 8.92 1.84 -12.60
N TYR A 559 9.94 2.71 -12.70
CA TYR A 559 9.98 3.84 -13.63
C TYR A 559 9.99 3.46 -15.12
N LEU A 560 10.36 2.24 -15.49
CA LEU A 560 10.38 1.76 -16.88
C LEU A 560 9.08 1.07 -17.30
N MET A 561 8.13 0.90 -16.38
CA MET A 561 6.83 0.29 -16.64
C MET A 561 5.71 1.31 -16.54
N SER A 562 4.64 1.03 -17.26
CA SER A 562 3.37 1.72 -17.19
C SER A 562 2.40 1.01 -16.26
N TYR A 563 1.58 1.79 -15.55
CA TYR A 563 0.58 1.30 -14.61
C TYR A 563 -0.81 1.75 -15.05
N GLN A 564 -1.85 1.06 -14.57
CA GLN A 564 -3.21 1.56 -14.74
C GLN A 564 -3.36 2.87 -13.97
N ASP A 565 -3.62 3.94 -14.70
CA ASP A 565 -3.93 5.26 -14.16
C ASP A 565 -5.21 5.80 -14.79
N PHE A 566 -5.70 6.92 -14.30
CA PHE A 566 -6.90 7.59 -14.77
C PHE A 566 -6.68 9.10 -14.95
N ARG A 567 -7.51 9.70 -15.80
CA ARG A 567 -7.63 11.14 -15.95
C ARG A 567 -8.59 11.68 -14.90
N LEU A 568 -8.23 12.78 -14.26
CA LEU A 568 -9.19 13.57 -13.49
C LEU A 568 -10.13 14.25 -14.49
N SER A 569 -11.40 13.90 -14.42
CA SER A 569 -12.44 14.50 -15.27
C SER A 569 -13.38 15.34 -14.42
N LEU A 570 -13.96 16.37 -15.03
CA LEU A 570 -14.92 17.25 -14.35
C LEU A 570 -16.35 16.86 -14.71
N GLY A 571 -17.22 16.85 -13.71
CA GLY A 571 -18.67 16.79 -13.89
C GLY A 571 -19.23 18.09 -14.46
N ALA A 572 -20.55 18.09 -14.73
CA ALA A 572 -21.25 19.28 -15.24
C ALA A 572 -21.20 20.48 -14.28
N ASP A 573 -21.03 20.21 -12.98
CA ASP A 573 -20.88 21.17 -11.89
C ASP A 573 -19.42 21.60 -11.65
N LYS A 574 -18.49 21.21 -12.54
CA LYS A 574 -17.04 21.45 -12.43
C LYS A 574 -16.39 20.81 -11.20
N LYS A 575 -17.03 19.82 -10.58
CA LYS A 575 -16.42 19.01 -9.52
C LYS A 575 -15.66 17.85 -10.12
N ILE A 576 -14.69 17.30 -9.38
CA ILE A 576 -13.97 16.11 -9.82
C ILE A 576 -14.90 14.90 -9.80
N ASP A 577 -14.89 14.12 -10.87
CA ASP A 577 -15.42 12.76 -10.83
C ASP A 577 -14.55 11.89 -9.93
N VAL A 578 -15.10 11.52 -8.77
CA VAL A 578 -14.44 10.66 -7.78
C VAL A 578 -14.45 9.17 -8.15
N ASN A 579 -15.10 8.77 -9.25
CA ASN A 579 -15.09 7.41 -9.77
C ASN A 579 -14.54 7.36 -11.22
N PRO A 580 -13.32 7.86 -11.46
CA PRO A 580 -12.81 8.03 -12.81
C PRO A 580 -12.52 6.67 -13.49
N ALA A 581 -12.81 6.62 -14.78
CA ALA A 581 -12.47 5.47 -15.62
C ALA A 581 -10.95 5.41 -15.89
N PRO A 582 -10.33 4.21 -15.94
CA PRO A 582 -8.92 4.09 -16.32
C PRO A 582 -8.72 4.46 -17.79
N PHE A 583 -7.52 4.93 -18.15
CA PHE A 583 -7.17 5.22 -19.55
C PHE A 583 -7.35 4.01 -20.47
N LEU A 584 -7.02 2.82 -19.95
CA LEU A 584 -7.10 1.56 -20.67
C LEU A 584 -7.83 0.51 -19.82
N ASN A 585 -8.82 -0.15 -20.43
CA ASN A 585 -9.46 -1.32 -19.83
C ASN A 585 -8.64 -2.57 -20.17
N ILE A 586 -7.84 -3.04 -19.22
CA ILE A 586 -6.91 -4.15 -19.44
C ILE A 586 -7.63 -5.46 -19.77
N SER A 587 -8.77 -5.75 -19.15
CA SER A 587 -9.57 -6.94 -19.48
C SER A 587 -10.03 -6.89 -20.94
N LEU A 588 -10.52 -5.73 -21.40
CA LEU A 588 -10.91 -5.55 -22.80
C LEU A 588 -9.71 -5.74 -23.75
N ILE A 589 -8.54 -5.17 -23.43
CA ILE A 589 -7.34 -5.30 -24.25
C ILE A 589 -6.88 -6.76 -24.34
N GLN A 590 -6.93 -7.51 -23.24
CA GLN A 590 -6.61 -8.94 -23.24
C GLN A 590 -7.53 -9.72 -24.19
N TYR A 591 -8.84 -9.46 -24.16
CA TYR A 591 -9.79 -10.10 -25.08
C TYR A 591 -9.53 -9.72 -26.54
N ILE A 592 -9.22 -8.45 -26.83
CA ILE A 592 -8.87 -7.99 -28.17
C ILE A 592 -7.61 -8.73 -28.68
N TYR A 593 -6.56 -8.85 -27.86
CA TYR A 593 -5.34 -9.56 -28.24
C TYR A 593 -5.50 -11.07 -28.37
N LEU A 594 -6.35 -11.69 -27.54
CA LEU A 594 -6.73 -13.09 -27.70
C LEU A 594 -7.46 -13.32 -29.03
N ALA A 595 -8.44 -12.47 -29.35
CA ALA A 595 -9.17 -12.54 -30.62
C ALA A 595 -8.23 -12.34 -31.82
N LEU A 596 -7.36 -11.32 -31.77
CA LEU A 596 -6.38 -11.03 -32.81
C LEU A 596 -5.40 -12.20 -33.00
N SER A 597 -4.93 -12.80 -31.92
CA SER A 597 -4.05 -13.97 -31.96
C SER A 597 -4.73 -15.19 -32.60
N GLY A 598 -6.00 -15.42 -32.29
CA GLY A 598 -6.81 -16.45 -32.95
C GLY A 598 -6.93 -16.20 -34.46
N VAL A 599 -7.21 -14.95 -34.86
CA VAL A 599 -7.25 -14.55 -36.28
C VAL A 599 -5.90 -14.77 -36.96
N PHE A 600 -4.79 -14.40 -36.33
CA PHE A 600 -3.44 -14.63 -36.87
C PHE A 600 -3.12 -16.11 -37.06
N LEU A 601 -3.50 -16.98 -36.12
CA LEU A 601 -3.34 -18.43 -36.27
C LEU A 601 -4.18 -18.99 -37.43
N ILE A 602 -5.44 -18.56 -37.55
CA ILE A 602 -6.32 -18.98 -38.65
C ILE A 602 -5.75 -18.52 -39.99
N CYS A 603 -5.34 -17.25 -40.11
CA CYS A 603 -4.75 -16.72 -41.33
C CYS A 603 -3.45 -17.46 -41.69
N SER A 604 -2.56 -17.67 -40.71
CA SER A 604 -1.31 -18.45 -40.90
C SER A 604 -1.63 -19.82 -41.50
N TYR A 605 -2.61 -20.52 -40.94
CA TYR A 605 -3.05 -21.81 -41.46
C TYR A 605 -3.63 -21.72 -42.88
N LEU A 606 -4.50 -20.75 -43.16
CA LEU A 606 -5.11 -20.58 -44.49
C LEU A 606 -4.06 -20.30 -45.58
N ILE A 607 -3.05 -19.51 -45.26
CA ILE A 607 -1.93 -19.23 -46.16
C ILE A 607 -1.13 -20.50 -46.39
N LEU A 608 -0.79 -21.24 -45.33
CA LEU A 608 -0.07 -22.51 -45.45
C LEU A 608 -0.85 -23.56 -46.24
N ARG A 609 -2.17 -23.53 -46.17
CA ARG A 609 -3.02 -24.38 -47.00
C ARG A 609 -2.94 -23.99 -48.49
N ARG A 610 -2.90 -22.69 -48.81
CA ARG A 610 -2.98 -22.15 -50.18
C ARG A 610 -1.64 -21.88 -50.86
N LYS A 611 -0.53 -21.83 -50.13
CA LYS A 611 0.80 -21.54 -50.69
C LYS A 611 1.14 -22.61 -51.74
N ASN A 612 1.17 -22.20 -53.01
CA ASN A 612 1.73 -23.00 -54.09
C ASN A 612 3.24 -22.96 -53.89
N ILE A 613 3.77 -24.08 -53.43
CA ILE A 613 5.21 -24.26 -53.26
C ILE A 613 5.68 -24.85 -54.59
N THR A 614 6.06 -23.98 -55.52
CA THR A 614 6.77 -24.35 -56.75
C THR A 614 8.21 -24.71 -56.46
#